data_AF-A0A1Q7E6R4-F1
#
_entry.id   AF-A0A1Q7E6R4-F1
#
_cell.length_a   1.000
_cell.length_b   1.000
_cell.length_c   1.000
_cell.angle_alpha   90.00
_cell.angle_beta   90.00
_cell.angle_gamma   90.00
#
_symmetry.space_group_name_H-M   'P 1'
#
loop_
_entity.id
_entity.type
_entity.pdbx_description
1 polymer ?
#
loop_
_entity_poly.entity_id
_entity_poly.type
_entity_poly.pdbx_seq_one_letter_code
_entity_poly.pdbx_strand_id
1 'polypeptide(L)'
;MQGRAPPARVQGAAHVVAERGRQPRLLSDETVVVGIAGAVGAVLARVGRGLQAGPFARVMGYRTNPRHGYFAPTSFAVLEGRAVYTWQRNRWGVRADGGLGGQQVLRGTAYRTEWHFGVTLSRDWGANDAIALTGSVTNSAGATSSGAFRYRTIGLRFTQGL
;
A
#
# COMPACT_ATOMS: atom_id res chain seq x y z
N MET A 1 43.26 -11.67 -7.15
CA MET A 1 41.99 -12.33 -7.53
C MET A 1 40.84 -11.39 -7.18
N GLN A 2 40.24 -10.75 -8.18
CA GLN A 2 39.15 -9.77 -7.99
C GLN A 2 37.81 -10.50 -7.83
N GLY A 3 37.19 -10.36 -6.65
CA GLY A 3 35.86 -10.90 -6.35
C GLY A 3 34.77 -10.04 -7.01
N ARG A 4 34.14 -10.57 -8.04
CA ARG A 4 33.03 -9.95 -8.76
C ARG A 4 31.78 -9.94 -7.85
N ALA A 5 31.29 -8.76 -7.48
CA ALA A 5 30.03 -8.63 -6.75
C ALA A 5 28.85 -9.18 -7.59
N PRO A 6 27.91 -9.92 -7.00
CA PRO A 6 26.76 -10.45 -7.72
C PRO A 6 25.82 -9.31 -8.17
N PRO A 7 25.14 -9.45 -9.32
CA PRO A 7 24.27 -8.40 -9.85
C PRO A 7 23.06 -8.13 -8.94
N ALA A 8 22.69 -6.86 -8.83
CA ALA A 8 21.49 -6.41 -8.13
C ALA A 8 20.24 -7.02 -8.77
N ARG A 9 19.53 -7.87 -8.01
CA ARG A 9 18.25 -8.44 -8.42
C ARG A 9 17.16 -7.39 -8.24
N VAL A 10 16.80 -6.69 -9.31
CA VAL A 10 15.63 -5.80 -9.35
C VAL A 10 14.38 -6.67 -9.33
N GLN A 11 13.72 -6.79 -8.18
CA GLN A 11 12.38 -7.36 -8.07
C GLN A 11 11.36 -6.23 -8.24
N GLY A 12 11.03 -5.90 -9.48
CA GLY A 12 9.88 -5.06 -9.81
C GLY A 12 8.71 -5.95 -10.22
N ALA A 13 7.70 -6.09 -9.37
CA ALA A 13 6.43 -6.69 -9.74
C ALA A 13 5.43 -5.55 -10.01
N ALA A 14 5.20 -5.24 -11.30
CA ALA A 14 4.08 -4.40 -11.72
C ALA A 14 2.86 -5.31 -11.89
N HIS A 15 1.89 -5.23 -10.99
CA HIS A 15 0.61 -5.89 -11.14
C HIS A 15 -0.39 -4.91 -11.77
N VAL A 16 -0.71 -5.13 -13.04
CA VAL A 16 -1.82 -4.47 -13.74
C VAL A 16 -3.03 -5.39 -13.61
N VAL A 17 -4.00 -5.01 -12.78
CA VAL A 17 -5.30 -5.68 -12.74
C VAL A 17 -6.24 -4.89 -13.62
N ALA A 18 -6.52 -5.42 -14.81
CA ALA A 18 -7.55 -4.91 -15.72
C ALA A 18 -8.68 -5.94 -15.78
N GLU A 19 -9.70 -5.80 -14.95
CA GLU A 19 -10.90 -6.64 -15.06
C GLU A 19 -11.79 -6.13 -16.20
N ARG A 20 -11.87 -6.92 -17.28
CA ARG A 20 -12.75 -6.66 -18.43
C ARG A 20 -13.98 -7.57 -18.31
N GLY A 21 -14.96 -7.15 -17.50
CA GLY A 21 -16.23 -7.88 -17.33
C GLY A 21 -17.11 -7.80 -18.59
N ARG A 22 -17.41 -8.95 -19.20
CA ARG A 22 -18.41 -9.15 -20.26
C ARG A 22 -19.82 -9.02 -19.67
N GLN A 23 -20.73 -8.33 -20.37
CA GLN A 23 -22.15 -8.15 -19.98
C GLN A 23 -22.93 -9.48 -19.93
N PRO A 24 -23.95 -9.56 -19.04
CA PRO A 24 -25.30 -9.86 -19.53
C PRO A 24 -26.37 -8.84 -19.08
N ARG A 25 -27.45 -8.85 -19.88
CA ARG A 25 -28.65 -7.98 -19.94
C ARG A 25 -29.32 -7.59 -18.61
N LEU A 26 -29.68 -6.30 -18.58
CA LEU A 26 -30.75 -5.56 -17.88
C LEU A 26 -31.62 -6.31 -16.84
N LEU A 27 -31.52 -5.86 -15.59
CA LEU A 27 -32.68 -5.44 -14.79
C LEU A 27 -32.34 -4.11 -14.10
N SER A 28 -33.30 -3.20 -14.15
CA SER A 28 -33.28 -1.81 -13.71
C SER A 28 -33.24 -1.67 -12.19
N ASP A 29 -32.13 -1.19 -11.64
CA ASP A 29 -32.04 0.05 -10.86
C ASP A 29 -30.58 0.27 -10.44
N GLU A 30 -30.05 1.45 -10.77
CA GLU A 30 -28.70 2.00 -10.57
C GLU A 30 -27.61 1.11 -9.93
N THR A 31 -27.15 0.09 -10.66
CA THR A 31 -25.79 -0.43 -10.48
C THR A 31 -24.82 0.64 -10.94
N VAL A 32 -24.42 1.54 -10.04
CA VAL A 32 -23.34 2.49 -10.29
C VAL A 32 -22.08 1.67 -10.52
N VAL A 33 -21.74 1.43 -11.80
CA VAL A 33 -20.47 0.82 -12.18
C VAL A 33 -19.37 1.83 -11.86
N VAL A 34 -18.81 1.73 -10.66
CA VAL A 34 -17.61 2.48 -10.28
C VAL A 34 -16.44 1.83 -11.01
N GLY A 35 -16.15 2.30 -12.22
CA GLY A 35 -14.92 1.94 -12.91
C GLY A 35 -13.74 2.57 -12.20
N ILE A 36 -12.95 1.77 -11.47
CA ILE A 36 -11.68 2.18 -10.87
C ILE A 36 -10.56 1.74 -11.80
N ALA A 37 -9.75 2.69 -12.26
CA ALA A 37 -8.51 2.39 -12.97
C ALA A 37 -7.35 2.84 -12.08
N GLY A 38 -6.37 1.97 -11.84
CA GLY A 38 -5.25 2.31 -10.96
C GLY A 38 -3.95 1.62 -11.36
N ALA A 39 -2.85 2.22 -10.95
CA ALA A 39 -1.52 1.65 -11.06
C ALA A 39 -0.79 1.86 -9.74
N VAL A 40 0.02 0.87 -9.35
CA VAL A 40 0.90 0.94 -8.19
C VAL A 40 2.25 0.38 -8.57
N GLY A 41 3.32 1.04 -8.14
CA GLY A 41 4.68 0.65 -8.44
C GLY A 41 5.61 0.97 -7.28
N ALA A 42 6.56 0.08 -7.04
CA ALA A 42 7.63 0.27 -6.07
C ALA A 42 8.94 -0.20 -6.67
N VAL A 43 10.01 0.57 -6.49
CA VAL A 43 11.37 0.14 -6.81
C VAL A 43 12.15 0.22 -5.51
N LEU A 44 12.29 -0.90 -4.80
CA LEU A 44 13.01 -0.96 -3.53
C LEU A 44 14.37 -1.63 -3.75
N ALA A 45 15.43 -0.93 -3.37
CA ALA A 45 16.77 -1.47 -3.35
C ALA A 45 17.12 -1.90 -1.92
N ARG A 46 17.89 -3.00 -1.79
CA ARG A 46 18.47 -3.37 -0.51
C ARG A 46 19.57 -2.36 -0.15
N VAL A 47 19.43 -1.70 0.98
CA VAL A 47 20.40 -0.69 1.47
C VAL A 47 21.14 -1.18 2.73
N GLY A 48 20.68 -2.28 3.34
CA GLY A 48 21.33 -2.89 4.49
C GLY A 48 20.75 -4.27 4.79
N ARG A 49 21.26 -4.91 5.85
CA ARG A 49 20.73 -6.22 6.29
C ARG A 49 19.28 -6.05 6.77
N GLY A 50 18.36 -6.68 6.06
CA GLY A 50 16.93 -6.59 6.36
C GLY A 50 16.28 -5.26 5.95
N LEU A 51 17.03 -4.28 5.45
CA LEU A 51 16.51 -2.95 5.09
C LEU A 51 16.46 -2.77 3.57
N GLN A 52 15.30 -2.36 3.09
CA GLN A 52 15.06 -1.97 1.70
C GLN A 52 14.49 -0.56 1.66
N ALA A 53 14.89 0.23 0.67
CA ALA A 53 14.37 1.58 0.49
C ALA A 53 14.30 1.97 -0.98
N GLY A 54 13.39 2.87 -1.32
CA GLY A 54 13.27 3.42 -2.66
C GLY A 54 11.91 4.04 -2.94
N PRO A 55 11.69 4.52 -4.18
CA PRO A 55 10.45 5.19 -4.54
C PRO A 55 9.26 4.23 -4.61
N PHE A 56 8.11 4.73 -4.17
CA PHE A 56 6.79 4.12 -4.32
C PHE A 56 5.82 5.14 -4.90
N ALA A 57 5.00 4.71 -5.85
CA ALA A 57 3.94 5.54 -6.40
C ALA A 57 2.64 4.73 -6.52
N ARG A 58 1.52 5.41 -6.31
CA ARG A 58 0.18 4.87 -6.54
C ARG A 58 -0.70 5.92 -7.17
N VAL A 59 -1.39 5.56 -8.24
CA VAL A 59 -2.38 6.41 -8.91
C VAL A 59 -3.69 5.65 -9.06
N MET A 60 -4.81 6.32 -8.80
CA MET A 60 -6.16 5.77 -8.95
C MET A 60 -7.06 6.83 -9.56
N GLY A 61 -7.88 6.45 -10.53
CA GLY A 61 -8.91 7.27 -11.15
C GLY A 61 -10.26 6.60 -10.99
N TYR A 62 -11.29 7.41 -10.74
CA TYR A 62 -12.66 6.93 -10.50
C TYR A 62 -13.56 7.49 -11.61
N ARG A 63 -14.26 6.61 -12.34
CA ARG A 63 -15.17 7.02 -13.43
C ARG A 63 -16.45 7.69 -12.94
N THR A 64 -16.97 7.26 -11.79
CA THR A 64 -18.19 7.81 -11.20
C THR A 64 -17.91 8.18 -9.75
N ASN A 65 -18.24 9.41 -9.37
CA ASN A 65 -18.24 9.85 -7.98
C ASN A 65 -19.68 9.71 -7.46
N PRO A 66 -20.05 8.60 -6.80
CA PRO A 66 -21.33 8.52 -6.12
C PRO A 66 -21.33 9.60 -5.04
N ARG A 67 -22.19 10.61 -5.17
CA ARG A 67 -22.37 11.73 -4.22
C ARG A 67 -22.85 11.29 -2.81
N HIS A 68 -22.70 10.01 -2.45
CA HIS A 68 -23.31 9.34 -1.30
C HIS A 68 -22.30 8.96 -0.21
N GLY A 69 -21.43 9.90 0.17
CA GLY A 69 -20.69 9.83 1.44
C GLY A 69 -19.49 8.88 1.52
N TYR A 70 -19.20 8.09 0.47
CA TYR A 70 -17.97 7.29 0.39
C TYR A 70 -16.83 8.07 -0.29
N PHE A 71 -15.59 7.75 0.09
CA PHE A 71 -14.37 8.33 -0.48
C PHE A 71 -14.25 7.99 -1.97
N ALA A 72 -14.70 8.88 -2.85
CA ALA A 72 -14.62 8.71 -4.31
C ALA A 72 -14.08 9.98 -4.99
N PRO A 73 -12.80 10.35 -4.77
CA PRO A 73 -12.20 11.47 -5.47
C PRO A 73 -12.11 11.18 -6.97
N THR A 74 -12.19 12.19 -7.85
CA THR A 74 -12.06 11.97 -9.31
C THR A 74 -10.70 11.39 -9.70
N SER A 75 -9.66 11.70 -8.93
CA SER A 75 -8.33 11.11 -9.03
C SER A 75 -7.61 11.12 -7.69
N PHE A 76 -6.70 10.17 -7.48
CA PHE A 76 -5.80 10.06 -6.35
C PHE A 76 -4.40 9.73 -6.87
N ALA A 77 -3.38 10.44 -6.37
CA ALA A 77 -1.99 10.14 -6.67
C ALA A 77 -1.14 10.27 -5.41
N VAL A 78 -0.20 9.34 -5.24
CA VAL A 78 0.79 9.31 -4.17
C VAL A 78 2.15 9.04 -4.77
N LEU A 79 3.13 9.80 -4.31
CA LEU A 79 4.55 9.54 -4.54
C LEU A 79 5.27 9.69 -3.22
N GLU A 80 5.96 8.64 -2.78
CA GLU A 80 6.68 8.62 -1.51
C GLU A 80 8.02 7.90 -1.63
N GLY A 81 8.98 8.32 -0.80
CA GLY A 81 10.13 7.51 -0.47
C GLY A 81 9.73 6.52 0.61
N ARG A 82 9.89 5.22 0.35
CA ARG A 82 9.50 4.14 1.26
C ARG A 82 10.71 3.40 1.78
N ALA A 83 10.67 3.02 3.05
CA ALA A 83 11.63 2.13 3.69
C ALA A 83 10.91 0.95 4.34
N VAL A 84 11.53 -0.22 4.27
CA VAL A 84 11.01 -1.46 4.83
C VAL A 84 12.14 -2.20 5.51
N TYR A 85 12.00 -2.45 6.81
CA TYR A 85 12.88 -3.29 7.59
C TYR A 85 12.21 -4.63 7.89
N THR A 86 12.97 -5.72 7.79
CA THR A 86 12.51 -7.06 8.15
C THR A 86 13.63 -7.80 8.87
N TRP A 87 13.28 -8.38 10.02
CA TRP A 87 14.15 -9.18 10.85
C TRP A 87 13.42 -10.45 11.29
N GLN A 88 14.10 -11.59 11.27
CA GLN A 88 13.55 -12.86 11.75
C GLN A 88 14.62 -13.62 12.53
N ARG A 89 14.26 -14.13 13.70
CA ARG A 89 15.11 -14.98 14.55
C ARG A 89 14.29 -15.83 15.51
N ASN A 90 14.65 -17.11 15.66
CA ASN A 90 14.07 -18.03 16.65
C ASN A 90 12.52 -17.97 16.71
N ARG A 91 11.86 -18.08 15.55
CA ARG A 91 10.40 -17.99 15.38
C ARG A 91 9.77 -16.62 15.63
N TRP A 92 10.56 -15.59 15.90
CA TRP A 92 10.10 -14.21 15.95
C TRP A 92 10.39 -13.51 14.65
N GLY A 93 9.43 -12.76 14.14
CA GLY A 93 9.58 -11.87 13.00
C GLY A 93 9.16 -10.46 13.36
N VAL A 94 9.98 -9.48 12.99
CA VAL A 94 9.64 -8.05 13.05
C VAL A 94 9.68 -7.51 11.63
N ARG A 95 8.63 -6.79 11.27
CA ARG A 95 8.59 -5.98 10.06
C ARG A 95 8.22 -4.56 10.43
N ALA A 96 9.03 -3.60 10.02
CA ALA A 96 8.68 -2.19 10.09
C ALA A 96 8.66 -1.61 8.69
N ASP A 97 7.73 -0.73 8.42
CA ASP A 97 7.65 0.01 7.16
C ASP A 97 7.26 1.45 7.41
N GLY A 98 7.66 2.31 6.49
CA GLY A 98 7.24 3.70 6.53
C GLY A 98 7.49 4.37 5.20
N GLY A 99 6.72 5.42 4.95
CA GLY A 99 6.80 6.23 3.75
C GLY A 99 6.63 7.69 4.10
N LEU A 100 7.28 8.54 3.31
CA LEU A 100 7.10 9.99 3.37
C LEU A 100 7.07 10.55 1.95
N GLY A 101 6.14 11.44 1.68
CA GLY A 101 5.90 11.88 0.32
C GLY A 101 4.83 12.93 0.17
N GLY A 102 4.29 12.99 -1.05
CA GLY A 102 3.21 13.88 -1.44
C GLY A 102 2.01 13.08 -1.93
N GLN A 103 0.84 13.48 -1.46
CA GLN A 103 -0.45 12.97 -1.90
C GLN A 103 -1.22 14.11 -2.59
N GLN A 104 -1.81 13.79 -3.74
CA GLN A 104 -2.77 14.62 -4.45
C GLN A 104 -4.10 13.90 -4.48
N VAL A 105 -5.14 14.59 -4.02
CA VAL A 105 -6.51 14.10 -4.10
C VAL A 105 -7.30 15.12 -4.91
N LEU A 106 -7.85 14.67 -6.04
CA LEU A 106 -8.42 15.45 -7.15
C LEU A 106 -7.36 16.07 -8.08
N ARG A 107 -7.68 16.09 -9.38
CA ARG A 107 -6.78 16.61 -10.41
C ARG A 107 -6.64 18.12 -10.26
N GLY A 108 -5.41 18.62 -10.13
CA GLY A 108 -5.12 20.06 -10.04
C GLY A 108 -5.08 20.63 -8.62
N THR A 109 -5.29 19.81 -7.58
CA THR A 109 -5.06 20.25 -6.19
C THR A 109 -3.57 20.23 -5.84
N ALA A 110 -3.15 21.06 -4.89
CA ALA A 110 -1.77 21.07 -4.42
C ALA A 110 -1.41 19.73 -3.76
N TYR A 111 -0.17 19.28 -3.98
CA TYR A 111 0.39 18.15 -3.23
C TYR A 111 0.46 18.50 -1.75
N ARG A 112 -0.01 17.59 -0.90
CA ARG A 112 0.12 17.71 0.55
C ARG A 112 1.01 16.60 1.07
N THR A 113 1.79 16.93 2.10
CA THR A 113 2.68 15.98 2.75
C THR A 113 1.87 14.81 3.33
N GLU A 114 2.23 13.61 2.92
CA GLU A 114 1.73 12.35 3.48
C GLU A 114 2.90 11.59 4.10
N TRP A 115 2.65 10.94 5.22
CA TRP A 115 3.58 9.97 5.77
C TRP A 115 2.85 8.86 6.51
N HIS A 116 3.47 7.69 6.56
CA HIS A 116 2.99 6.57 7.36
C HIS A 116 4.15 5.83 8.01
N PHE A 117 3.84 5.17 9.11
CA PHE A 117 4.74 4.26 9.80
C PHE A 117 3.95 3.07 10.35
N GLY A 118 4.45 1.87 10.11
CA GLY A 118 3.86 0.61 10.54
C GLY A 118 4.89 -0.32 11.16
N VAL A 119 4.46 -1.09 12.15
CA VAL A 119 5.24 -2.17 12.74
C VAL A 119 4.35 -3.39 12.87
N THR A 120 4.87 -4.54 12.48
CA THR A 120 4.28 -5.86 12.70
C THR A 120 5.25 -6.73 13.47
N LEU A 121 4.80 -7.24 14.61
CA LEU A 121 5.49 -8.26 15.39
C LEU A 121 4.79 -9.59 15.15
N SER A 122 5.54 -10.61 14.82
CA SER A 122 5.03 -11.96 14.55
C SER A 122 5.77 -13.00 15.35
N ARG A 123 5.06 -14.05 15.74
CA ARG A 123 5.61 -15.24 16.37
C ARG A 123 5.03 -16.47 15.72
N ASP A 124 5.90 -17.31 15.21
CA ASP A 124 5.56 -18.60 14.63
C ASP A 124 5.58 -19.68 15.74
N TRP A 125 4.65 -20.63 15.69
CA TRP A 125 4.71 -21.87 16.45
C TRP A 125 4.34 -23.05 15.52
N GLY A 126 5.02 -24.18 15.68
CA GLY A 126 4.82 -25.31 14.76
C GLY A 126 5.35 -25.06 13.35
N ALA A 127 4.89 -25.89 12.41
CA ALA A 127 5.36 -25.86 11.02
C ALA A 127 4.77 -24.69 10.22
N ASN A 128 3.57 -24.23 10.58
CA ASN A 128 2.78 -23.29 9.78
C ASN A 128 1.90 -22.32 10.59
N ASP A 129 1.94 -22.36 11.92
CA ASP A 129 1.08 -21.48 12.73
C ASP A 129 1.83 -20.21 13.10
N ALA A 130 1.13 -19.09 13.09
CA ALA A 130 1.70 -17.81 13.44
C ALA A 130 0.65 -16.84 13.98
N ILE A 131 1.07 -15.99 14.91
CA ILE A 131 0.34 -14.78 15.30
C ILE A 131 1.14 -13.58 14.84
N ALA A 132 0.44 -12.56 14.36
CA ALA A 132 1.04 -11.27 14.04
C ALA A 132 0.18 -10.14 14.61
N LEU A 133 0.81 -9.26 15.37
CA LEU A 133 0.22 -8.01 15.84
C LEU A 133 0.81 -6.86 15.02
N THR A 134 -0.06 -6.07 14.42
CA THR A 134 0.31 -4.92 13.59
C THR A 134 -0.23 -3.65 14.22
N GLY A 135 0.60 -2.62 14.26
CA GLY A 135 0.21 -1.25 14.59
C GLY A 135 0.74 -0.29 13.53
N SER A 136 -0.06 0.72 13.17
CA SER A 136 0.39 1.78 12.27
C SER A 136 -0.19 3.13 12.64
N VAL A 137 0.50 4.17 12.21
CA VAL A 137 0.05 5.55 12.24
C VAL A 137 0.28 6.16 10.87
N THR A 138 -0.75 6.81 10.37
CA THR A 138 -0.73 7.44 9.06
C THR A 138 -1.24 8.86 9.18
N ASN A 139 -0.57 9.77 8.49
CA ASN A 139 -1.00 11.12 8.23
C ASN A 139 -1.19 11.25 6.72
N SER A 140 -2.44 11.23 6.27
CA SER A 140 -2.79 11.34 4.85
C SER A 140 -3.32 12.73 4.54
N ALA A 141 -3.14 13.15 3.29
CA ALA A 141 -3.78 14.36 2.81
C ALA A 141 -5.30 14.12 2.71
N GLY A 142 -6.11 15.01 3.31
CA GLY A 142 -7.56 14.96 3.20
C GLY A 142 -8.04 15.01 1.76
N ALA A 143 -9.00 14.15 1.44
CA ALA A 143 -9.67 14.12 0.14
C ALA A 143 -10.84 15.10 0.00
N THR A 144 -11.21 15.72 1.11
CA THR A 144 -12.31 16.69 1.21
C THR A 144 -11.81 17.94 1.92
N SER A 145 -12.59 19.01 1.85
CA SER A 145 -12.36 20.38 2.36
C SER A 145 -11.89 20.51 3.83
N SER A 146 -11.76 19.41 4.57
CA SER A 146 -11.42 19.31 5.99
C SER A 146 -9.92 19.21 6.32
N GLY A 147 -9.01 19.13 5.33
CA GLY A 147 -7.56 19.11 5.59
C GLY A 147 -6.97 17.73 5.93
N ALA A 148 -5.66 17.68 6.21
CA ALA A 148 -4.93 16.43 6.47
C ALA A 148 -5.57 15.64 7.63
N PHE A 149 -5.68 14.32 7.49
CA PHE A 149 -6.26 13.44 8.50
C PHE A 149 -5.22 12.45 9.02
N ARG A 150 -5.17 12.32 10.35
CA ARG A 150 -4.28 11.38 11.04
C ARG A 150 -5.10 10.26 11.65
N TYR A 151 -4.72 9.03 11.39
CA TYR A 151 -5.37 7.86 11.96
C TYR A 151 -4.33 6.84 12.44
N ARG A 152 -4.79 5.93 13.30
CA ARG A 152 -3.99 4.83 13.83
C ARG A 152 -4.75 3.54 13.60
N THR A 153 -4.02 2.49 13.23
CA THR A 153 -4.60 1.17 13.00
C THR A 153 -3.92 0.17 13.92
N ILE A 154 -4.71 -0.73 14.50
CA ILE A 154 -4.21 -1.92 15.17
C ILE A 154 -4.89 -3.13 14.52
N GLY A 155 -4.12 -4.19 14.28
CA GLY A 155 -4.61 -5.40 13.65
C GLY A 155 -3.96 -6.63 14.27
N LEU A 156 -4.72 -7.72 14.32
CA LEU A 156 -4.24 -9.02 14.74
C LEU A 156 -4.50 -10.00 13.60
N ARG A 157 -3.49 -10.80 13.25
CA ARG A 157 -3.60 -11.88 12.27
C ARG A 157 -3.18 -13.18 12.92
N PHE A 158 -4.00 -14.20 12.75
CA PHE A 158 -3.71 -15.57 13.13
C PHE A 158 -3.66 -16.41 11.86
N THR A 159 -2.60 -17.17 11.70
CA THR A 159 -2.45 -18.19 10.65
C THR A 159 -2.34 -19.53 11.35
N GLN A 160 -3.12 -20.50 10.88
CA GLN A 160 -3.00 -21.89 11.28
C GLN A 160 -2.82 -22.73 10.02
N GLY A 161 -1.76 -23.53 9.99
CA GLY A 161 -1.60 -24.48 8.90
C GLY A 161 -2.30 -25.80 9.20
N LEU A 162 -2.76 -26.46 8.14
CA LEU A 162 -3.11 -27.88 8.16
C LEU A 162 -1.85 -28.74 8.05
#